data_AF-A0A954BS32-F1
#
_entry.id   AF-A0A954BS32-F1
#
_cell.length_a   1.000
_cell.length_b   1.000
_cell.length_c   1.000
_cell.angle_alpha   90.00
_cell.angle_beta   90.00
_cell.angle_gamma   90.00
#
_symmetry.space_group_name_H-M   'P 1'
#
loop_
_entity.id
_entity.type
_entity.pdbx_description
1 polymer ?
#
loop_
_entity_poly.entity_id
_entity_poly.type
_entity_poly.pdbx_seq_one_letter_code
_entity_poly.pdbx_strand_id
1 'polypeptide(L)'
;MPAPLRPRSRTVRLLAGTALACLAAGPAAAFDFTVSDETGLRSAIFTANTNGDPANTITLTGNITLTQSLPMITAGLTVEGGGNTIDADNAGRVFFVQAGTVEISNVTIDNAVAEGGDGGIGGYDSGGGGGG
;
A
#
# COMPACT_ATOMS: atom_id res chain seq x y z
N MET A 1 58.43 -23.42 58.72
CA MET A 1 58.88 -22.44 57.70
C MET A 1 57.65 -21.76 57.09
N PRO A 2 57.72 -20.46 56.78
CA PRO A 2 56.59 -19.51 56.67
C PRO A 2 56.06 -19.27 55.23
N ALA A 3 54.92 -18.58 55.12
CA ALA A 3 54.18 -18.18 53.90
C ALA A 3 54.94 -17.14 53.02
N PRO A 4 54.54 -16.71 51.78
CA PRO A 4 53.29 -15.93 51.59
C PRO A 4 52.68 -15.69 50.14
N LEU A 5 51.59 -14.89 50.11
CA LEU A 5 51.02 -13.95 49.08
C LEU A 5 50.08 -14.38 47.92
N ARG A 6 48.83 -13.88 48.06
CA ARG A 6 47.81 -13.26 47.14
C ARG A 6 48.28 -12.78 45.73
N PRO A 7 47.42 -12.21 44.85
CA PRO A 7 45.98 -12.36 44.51
C PRO A 7 45.79 -12.52 42.96
N ARG A 8 44.54 -12.63 42.45
CA ARG A 8 44.00 -11.72 41.41
C ARG A 8 42.61 -12.11 40.92
N SER A 9 41.72 -11.13 41.01
CA SER A 9 40.47 -10.97 40.29
C SER A 9 40.67 -10.89 38.77
N ARG A 10 39.52 -10.96 38.06
CA ARG A 10 39.22 -10.63 36.64
C ARG A 10 38.66 -11.88 35.94
N THR A 11 37.48 -11.89 35.34
CA THR A 11 36.90 -10.86 34.49
C THR A 11 35.41 -11.13 34.34
N VAL A 12 34.57 -10.13 34.62
CA VAL A 12 33.19 -10.06 34.14
C VAL A 12 33.25 -10.01 32.61
N ARG A 13 32.70 -10.99 31.91
CA ARG A 13 32.43 -10.88 30.47
C ARG A 13 30.92 -10.89 30.25
N LEU A 14 30.40 -9.67 30.17
CA LEU A 14 29.16 -9.30 29.54
C LEU A 14 29.16 -9.85 28.10
N LEU A 15 28.29 -10.82 27.79
CA LEU A 15 27.96 -11.14 26.42
C LEU A 15 26.55 -10.61 26.13
N ALA A 16 26.54 -9.55 25.34
CA ALA A 16 25.37 -8.99 24.71
C ALA A 16 24.77 -10.02 23.74
N GLY A 17 23.55 -10.46 24.01
CA GLY A 17 22.70 -11.17 23.06
C GLY A 17 21.64 -10.21 22.56
N THR A 18 21.83 -9.63 21.38
CA THR A 18 20.79 -8.90 20.64
C THR A 18 19.66 -9.88 20.33
N ALA A 19 18.58 -9.82 21.09
CA ALA A 19 17.36 -10.53 20.80
C ALA A 19 16.76 -9.96 19.50
N LEU A 20 16.77 -10.78 18.45
CA LEU A 20 16.03 -10.53 17.23
C LEU A 20 14.54 -10.59 17.59
N ALA A 21 13.92 -9.42 17.73
CA ALA A 21 12.48 -9.32 17.94
C ALA A 21 11.79 -9.78 16.65
N CYS A 22 11.39 -11.05 16.59
CA CYS A 22 10.37 -11.49 15.64
C CYS A 22 9.09 -10.72 15.96
N LEU A 23 8.81 -9.66 15.19
CA LEU A 23 7.49 -9.06 15.14
C LEU A 23 6.54 -10.13 14.62
N ALA A 24 5.76 -10.72 15.52
CA ALA A 24 4.61 -11.53 15.14
C ALA A 24 3.60 -10.58 14.49
N ALA A 25 3.62 -10.50 13.16
CA ALA A 25 2.48 -9.98 12.42
C ALA A 25 1.29 -10.87 12.81
N GLY A 26 0.31 -10.30 13.53
CA GLY A 26 -0.96 -11.00 13.77
C GLY A 26 -1.58 -11.39 12.42
N PRO A 27 -2.45 -12.42 12.38
CA PRO A 27 -3.15 -12.76 11.15
C PRO A 27 -3.91 -11.52 10.69
N ALA A 28 -3.48 -10.95 9.57
CA ALA A 28 -4.34 -10.07 8.82
C ALA A 28 -5.56 -10.92 8.42
N ALA A 29 -6.75 -10.37 8.60
CA ALA A 29 -7.98 -11.02 8.18
C ALA A 29 -8.33 -10.47 6.80
N ALA A 30 -8.26 -11.34 5.79
CA ALA A 30 -8.67 -11.03 4.45
C ALA A 30 -10.18 -10.81 4.41
N PHE A 31 -10.61 -9.76 3.73
CA PHE A 31 -12.02 -9.48 3.49
C PHE A 31 -12.36 -9.61 2.01
N ASP A 32 -13.53 -10.19 1.74
CA ASP A 32 -14.15 -10.22 0.42
C ASP A 32 -15.22 -9.12 0.36
N PHE A 33 -15.02 -8.15 -0.53
CA PHE A 33 -15.92 -7.03 -0.76
C PHE A 33 -16.67 -7.23 -2.07
N THR A 34 -18.00 -7.32 -2.04
CA THR A 34 -18.82 -7.28 -3.25
C THR A 34 -19.39 -5.88 -3.45
N VAL A 35 -19.09 -5.24 -4.58
CA VAL A 35 -19.44 -3.84 -4.83
C VAL A 35 -20.15 -3.66 -6.18
N SER A 36 -21.16 -2.78 -6.20
CA SER A 36 -21.94 -2.45 -7.41
C SER A 36 -22.06 -0.95 -7.67
N ASP A 37 -21.40 -0.12 -6.86
CA ASP A 37 -21.44 1.34 -6.96
C ASP A 37 -20.14 1.98 -6.45
N GLU A 38 -19.99 3.29 -6.70
CA GLU A 38 -18.80 4.05 -6.29
C GLU A 38 -18.61 4.05 -4.77
N THR A 39 -19.69 4.18 -3.98
CA THR A 39 -19.58 4.30 -2.52
C THR A 39 -19.03 3.02 -1.92
N GLY A 40 -19.52 1.86 -2.38
CA GLY A 40 -19.03 0.55 -1.99
C GLY A 40 -17.57 0.34 -2.39
N LEU A 41 -17.20 0.67 -3.62
CA LEU A 41 -15.82 0.53 -4.10
C LEU A 41 -14.85 1.40 -3.29
N ARG A 42 -15.21 2.66 -3.01
CA ARG A 42 -14.40 3.55 -2.16
C ARG A 42 -14.25 3.01 -0.75
N SER A 43 -15.34 2.56 -0.14
CA SER A 43 -15.31 2.02 1.22
C SER A 43 -14.44 0.77 1.30
N ALA A 44 -14.54 -0.13 0.31
CA ALA A 44 -13.72 -1.33 0.24
C ALA A 44 -12.22 -1.02 0.20
N ILE A 45 -11.81 -0.04 -0.62
CA ILE A 45 -10.41 0.41 -0.67
C ILE A 45 -9.96 1.00 0.68
N PHE A 46 -10.79 1.82 1.33
CA PHE A 46 -10.45 2.35 2.66
C PHE A 46 -10.29 1.24 3.70
N THR A 47 -11.17 0.24 3.70
CA THR A 47 -11.06 -0.91 4.61
C THR A 47 -9.81 -1.74 4.32
N ALA A 48 -9.52 -2.04 3.05
CA ALA A 48 -8.33 -2.78 2.65
C ALA A 48 -7.03 -2.04 3.06
N ASN A 49 -6.98 -0.73 2.84
CA ASN A 49 -5.85 0.09 3.29
C ASN A 49 -5.70 0.10 4.82
N THR A 50 -6.82 0.12 5.54
CA THR A 50 -6.82 0.19 7.02
C THR A 50 -6.38 -1.14 7.64
N ASN A 51 -6.86 -2.26 7.11
CA ASN A 51 -6.53 -3.59 7.63
C ASN A 51 -5.15 -4.08 7.16
N GLY A 52 -4.68 -3.60 6.00
CA GLY A 52 -3.36 -3.91 5.45
C GLY A 52 -3.18 -5.35 4.95
N ASP A 53 -4.25 -6.13 4.82
CA ASP A 53 -4.17 -7.54 4.40
C ASP A 53 -3.95 -7.65 2.88
N PRO A 54 -2.84 -8.25 2.41
CA PRO A 54 -2.61 -8.45 0.97
C PRO A 54 -3.59 -9.40 0.28
N ALA A 55 -4.37 -10.19 1.04
CA ALA A 55 -5.33 -11.16 0.51
C ALA A 55 -6.77 -10.61 0.43
N ASN A 56 -6.99 -9.32 0.67
CA ASN A 56 -8.29 -8.69 0.43
C ASN A 56 -8.70 -8.80 -1.04
N THR A 57 -9.98 -9.08 -1.29
CA THR A 57 -10.55 -9.18 -2.65
C THR A 57 -11.74 -8.23 -2.79
N ILE A 58 -11.77 -7.46 -3.88
CA ILE A 58 -12.89 -6.60 -4.27
C ILE A 58 -13.49 -7.16 -5.56
N THR A 59 -14.70 -7.70 -5.50
CA THR A 59 -15.42 -8.24 -6.66
C THR A 59 -16.49 -7.24 -7.11
N LEU A 60 -16.41 -6.81 -8.37
CA LEU A 60 -17.43 -5.96 -8.99
C LEU A 60 -18.60 -6.82 -9.47
N THR A 61 -19.81 -6.42 -9.09
CA THR A 61 -21.06 -7.08 -9.50
C THR A 61 -21.89 -6.24 -10.46
N GLY A 62 -21.40 -5.06 -10.86
CA GLY A 62 -22.02 -4.17 -11.83
C GLY A 62 -21.06 -3.09 -12.32
N ASN A 63 -21.50 -2.34 -13.34
CA ASN A 63 -20.78 -1.17 -13.83
C ASN A 63 -20.81 -0.04 -12.80
N ILE A 64 -19.70 0.70 -12.70
CA ILE A 64 -19.51 1.77 -11.72
C ILE A 64 -19.11 3.04 -12.46
N THR A 65 -19.84 4.13 -12.26
CA THR A 65 -19.45 5.47 -12.71
C THR A 65 -18.90 6.25 -11.51
N LEU A 66 -17.73 6.86 -11.67
CA LEU A 66 -17.09 7.66 -10.62
C LEU A 66 -17.45 9.14 -10.76
N THR A 67 -17.61 9.79 -9.62
CA THR A 67 -17.79 11.25 -9.51
C THR A 67 -16.53 11.98 -9.08
N GLN A 68 -15.49 11.22 -8.68
CA GLN A 68 -14.19 11.73 -8.25
C GLN A 68 -13.12 10.62 -8.30
N SER A 69 -11.85 10.99 -8.14
CA SER A 69 -10.76 10.01 -8.01
C SER A 69 -10.94 9.07 -6.82
N LEU A 70 -10.72 7.76 -7.01
CA LEU A 70 -10.69 6.79 -5.90
C LEU A 70 -9.51 7.08 -4.94
N PRO A 71 -9.64 6.68 -3.66
CA PRO A 71 -8.53 6.75 -2.73
C PRO A 71 -7.34 5.93 -3.23
N MET A 72 -6.13 6.39 -2.90
CA MET A 72 -4.89 5.67 -3.16
C MET A 72 -4.91 4.29 -2.49
N ILE A 73 -4.33 3.30 -3.15
CA ILE A 73 -4.14 1.96 -2.59
C ILE A 73 -2.76 1.91 -1.92
N THR A 74 -2.74 1.61 -0.62
CA THR A 74 -1.53 1.59 0.22
C THR A 74 -1.17 0.20 0.74
N ALA A 75 -1.98 -0.81 0.43
CA ALA A 75 -1.79 -2.20 0.79
C ALA A 75 -2.10 -3.11 -0.41
N GLY A 76 -1.63 -4.36 -0.37
CA GLY A 76 -1.96 -5.32 -1.41
C GLY A 76 -3.45 -5.68 -1.40
N LEU A 77 -4.02 -5.93 -2.58
CA LEU A 77 -5.39 -6.43 -2.75
C LEU A 77 -5.60 -6.97 -4.15
N THR A 78 -6.68 -7.73 -4.34
CA THR A 78 -7.16 -8.17 -5.65
C THR A 78 -8.44 -7.41 -6.01
N VAL A 79 -8.54 -6.93 -7.25
CA VAL A 79 -9.77 -6.39 -7.85
C VAL A 79 -10.21 -7.32 -8.98
N GLU A 80 -11.37 -7.95 -8.80
CA GLU A 80 -12.01 -8.80 -9.78
C GLU A 80 -13.16 -8.04 -10.44
N GLY A 81 -12.97 -7.61 -11.69
CA GLY A 81 -13.95 -6.80 -12.40
C GLY A 81 -15.19 -7.55 -12.86
N GLY A 82 -15.14 -8.88 -13.00
CA GLY A 82 -16.29 -9.68 -13.45
C GLY A 82 -16.81 -9.36 -14.86
N GLY A 83 -16.03 -8.64 -15.67
CA GLY A 83 -16.41 -8.15 -17.00
C GLY A 83 -17.10 -6.79 -16.98
N ASN A 84 -17.19 -6.13 -15.82
CA ASN A 84 -17.82 -4.82 -15.66
C ASN A 84 -16.88 -3.67 -16.04
N THR A 85 -17.47 -2.49 -16.24
CA THR A 85 -16.75 -1.24 -16.52
C THR A 85 -16.70 -0.35 -15.28
N ILE A 86 -15.52 0.21 -14.99
CA ILE A 86 -15.38 1.39 -14.15
C ILE A 86 -15.14 2.59 -15.07
N ASP A 87 -16.16 3.44 -15.20
CA ASP A 87 -16.11 4.67 -15.95
C ASP A 87 -15.75 5.82 -15.00
N ALA A 88 -14.63 6.48 -15.22
CA ALA A 88 -14.23 7.60 -14.37
C ALA A 88 -14.96 8.90 -14.69
N ASP A 89 -15.76 8.96 -15.77
CA ASP A 89 -16.51 10.14 -16.24
C ASP A 89 -15.65 11.42 -16.33
N ASN A 90 -14.38 11.27 -16.70
CA ASN A 90 -13.38 12.34 -16.68
C ASN A 90 -13.17 13.01 -15.30
N ALA A 91 -13.66 12.40 -14.22
CA ALA A 91 -13.61 12.91 -12.86
C ALA A 91 -12.29 12.57 -12.12
N GLY A 92 -11.40 11.81 -12.77
CA GLY A 92 -10.03 11.61 -12.31
C GLY A 92 -9.52 10.18 -12.46
N ARG A 93 -8.75 9.72 -11.46
CA ARG A 93 -8.05 8.43 -11.47
C ARG A 93 -8.93 7.31 -10.92
N VAL A 94 -8.93 6.17 -11.60
CA VAL A 94 -9.53 4.93 -11.10
C VAL A 94 -8.61 4.25 -10.09
N PHE A 95 -7.43 3.77 -10.49
CA PHE A 95 -6.49 3.14 -9.56
C PHE A 95 -5.21 3.95 -9.42
N PHE A 96 -4.80 4.21 -8.18
CA PHE A 96 -3.52 4.81 -7.86
C PHE A 96 -2.83 3.99 -6.76
N VAL A 97 -1.89 3.13 -7.16
CA VAL A 97 -1.20 2.22 -6.25
C VAL A 97 0.08 2.88 -5.74
N GLN A 98 0.13 3.18 -4.45
CA GLN A 98 1.33 3.71 -3.80
C GLN A 98 2.22 2.58 -3.28
N ALA A 99 1.63 1.52 -2.74
CA ALA A 99 2.34 0.41 -2.12
C ALA A 99 1.51 -0.88 -2.16
N GLY A 100 2.20 -2.02 -2.01
CA GLY A 100 1.60 -3.34 -2.08
C GLY A 100 1.58 -3.93 -3.50
N THR A 101 1.25 -5.21 -3.59
CA THR A 101 0.97 -5.87 -4.88
C THR A 101 -0.52 -5.82 -5.11
N VAL A 102 -0.95 -5.23 -6.21
CA VAL A 102 -2.37 -5.13 -6.58
C VAL A 102 -2.59 -5.94 -7.85
N GLU A 103 -3.48 -6.92 -7.77
CA GLU A 103 -3.96 -7.65 -8.95
C GLU A 103 -5.26 -7.04 -9.42
N ILE A 104 -5.37 -6.74 -10.71
CA ILE A 104 -6.59 -6.20 -11.33
C ILE A 104 -6.89 -7.08 -12.52
N SER A 105 -8.06 -7.71 -12.53
CA SER A 105 -8.45 -8.66 -13.58
C SER A 105 -9.86 -8.41 -14.07
N ASN A 106 -10.10 -8.71 -15.36
CA ASN A 106 -11.43 -8.74 -15.98
C ASN A 106 -12.27 -7.46 -15.74
N VAL A 107 -11.68 -6.28 -15.84
CA VAL A 107 -12.36 -4.98 -15.71
C VAL A 107 -12.04 -4.11 -16.93
N THR A 108 -13.02 -3.35 -17.40
CA THR A 108 -12.79 -2.26 -18.36
C THR A 108 -12.66 -0.94 -17.59
N ILE A 109 -11.65 -0.13 -17.89
CA ILE A 109 -11.46 1.20 -17.30
C ILE A 109 -11.67 2.23 -18.40
N ASP A 110 -12.69 3.07 -18.25
CA ASP A 110 -13.07 4.09 -19.24
C ASP A 110 -12.96 5.51 -18.67
N ASN A 111 -12.74 6.48 -19.57
CA ASN A 111 -12.70 7.93 -19.32
C ASN A 111 -11.86 8.38 -18.11
N ALA A 112 -10.84 7.60 -17.73
CA ALA A 112 -9.92 7.93 -16.65
C ALA A 112 -8.94 9.03 -17.06
N VAL A 113 -8.77 10.02 -16.18
CA VAL A 113 -7.80 11.10 -16.36
C VAL A 113 -6.58 10.80 -15.50
N ALA A 114 -5.47 10.49 -16.16
CA ALA A 114 -4.15 10.46 -15.55
C ALA A 114 -3.45 11.79 -15.86
N GLU A 115 -3.72 12.80 -15.03
CA GLU A 115 -2.91 14.01 -14.98
C GLU A 115 -1.85 13.79 -13.90
N GLY A 116 -0.58 13.87 -14.28
CA GLY A 116 0.46 13.88 -13.27
C GLY A 116 0.99 15.28 -13.00
N GLY A 117 2.20 15.37 -12.45
CA GLY A 117 2.64 16.58 -11.78
C GLY A 117 2.79 17.77 -12.73
N ASP A 118 2.52 18.98 -12.24
CA ASP A 118 2.98 20.18 -12.93
C ASP A 118 4.51 20.14 -13.01
N GLY A 119 5.06 20.28 -14.22
CA GLY A 119 6.50 20.37 -14.43
C GLY A 119 7.11 21.48 -13.59
N GLY A 120 8.34 21.27 -13.12
CA GLY A 120 9.03 22.28 -12.30
C GLY A 120 9.16 23.60 -13.04
N ILE A 121 8.98 24.72 -12.32
CA ILE A 121 9.17 26.07 -12.88
C ILE A 121 10.62 26.19 -13.36
N GLY A 122 10.84 26.27 -14.67
CA GLY A 122 12.16 26.50 -15.26
C GLY A 122 12.68 27.89 -14.89
N GLY A 123 13.84 27.96 -14.23
CA GLY A 123 14.64 29.18 -14.19
C GLY A 123 15.19 29.49 -15.59
N TYR A 124 15.52 30.76 -15.86
CA TYR A 124 16.01 31.23 -17.17
C TYR A 124 17.26 30.49 -17.69
N ASP A 125 17.97 29.77 -16.80
CA ASP A 125 19.18 28.98 -17.10
C ASP A 125 18.95 27.45 -16.97
N SER A 126 17.73 27.00 -16.66
CA SER A 126 17.42 25.60 -16.38
C SER A 126 16.47 25.05 -17.44
N GLY A 127 16.94 24.08 -18.24
CA GLY A 127 16.08 23.35 -19.17
C GLY A 127 14.85 22.79 -18.46
N GLY A 128 13.65 23.22 -18.87
CA GLY A 128 12.39 22.87 -18.20
C GLY A 128 12.15 21.37 -18.19
N GLY A 129 11.91 20.82 -16.99
CA GLY A 129 11.52 19.42 -16.81
C GLY A 129 10.01 19.30 -16.78
N GLY A 130 9.44 18.67 -17.82
CA GLY A 130 8.01 18.36 -17.89
C GLY A 130 7.61 17.37 -16.80
N GLY A 131 6.53 17.69 -16.09
CA GLY A 131 5.86 16.75 -15.21
C GLY A 131 4.82 15.98 -16.02
N GLY A 132 4.64 14.72 -15.65
CA GLY A 132 3.69 13.79 -16.23
C GLY A 132 3.01 13.02 -15.13
#